data_AF-A0A2E6KXA6-F1
#
_entry.id   AF-A0A2E6KXA6-F1
#
_cell.length_a   1.000
_cell.length_b   1.000
_cell.length_c   1.000
_cell.angle_alpha   90.00
_cell.angle_beta   90.00
_cell.angle_gamma   90.00
#
_symmetry.space_group_name_H-M   'P 1'
#
loop_
_entity.id
_entity.type
_entity.pdbx_description
1 polymer ?
#
loop_
_entity_poly.entity_id
_entity_poly.type
_entity_poly.pdbx_seq_one_letter_code
_entity_poly.pdbx_strand_id
1 'polypeptide(L)'
;MKITRQFIRIYVIVCGILVLLSYVYGVARAEDGMALWGGIPESWIKFIVPWMFVAAFGWLIYWWTILYRAELSVVEQLRWPWQDDHDGKGTNRLFLAYSLFMIPSMLWLESTLFHINNEFSWTPLLVIGILTLVCVGNIMFGLLAYSAYRDGFEGGKVMLLGTVLLGIQCILFDGIVWNLKYPW
;
A
#
# COMPACT_ATOMS: atom_id res chain seq x y z
N MET A 1 11.46 16.19 14.67
CA MET A 1 10.55 15.35 15.47
C MET A 1 11.06 13.91 15.45
N LYS A 2 11.18 13.22 16.60
CA LYS A 2 11.58 11.79 16.63
C LYS A 2 10.35 10.94 16.31
N ILE A 3 10.40 10.13 15.25
CA ILE A 3 9.32 9.21 14.89
C ILE A 3 9.37 7.98 15.77
N THR A 4 8.33 7.76 16.58
CA THR A 4 8.21 6.60 17.47
C THR A 4 7.28 5.55 16.88
N ARG A 5 7.40 4.30 17.33
CA ARG A 5 6.44 3.24 16.96
C ARG A 5 5.00 3.59 17.32
N GLN A 6 4.78 4.27 18.44
CA GLN A 6 3.45 4.71 18.86
C GLN A 6 2.87 5.75 17.88
N PHE A 7 3.69 6.70 17.43
CA PHE A 7 3.29 7.65 16.40
C PHE A 7 2.87 6.92 15.11
N ILE A 8 3.67 5.95 14.64
CA ILE A 8 3.34 5.17 13.43
C ILE A 8 2.03 4.40 13.62
N ARG A 9 1.78 3.80 14.80
CA ARG A 9 0.49 3.12 15.08
C ARG A 9 -0.70 4.06 14.93
N ILE A 10 -0.63 5.25 15.54
CA ILE A 10 -1.70 6.25 15.45
C ILE A 10 -1.88 6.69 13.99
N TYR A 11 -0.77 6.99 13.31
CA TYR A 11 -0.77 7.36 11.90
C TYR A 11 -1.47 6.32 11.03
N VAL A 12 -1.11 5.04 11.18
CA VAL A 12 -1.72 3.95 10.41
C VAL A 12 -3.21 3.78 10.73
N ILE A 13 -3.63 3.95 11.98
CA ILE A 13 -5.06 3.88 12.33
C ILE A 13 -5.83 5.03 11.66
N VAL A 14 -5.33 6.27 11.79
CA VAL A 14 -5.97 7.45 11.21
C VAL A 14 -6.03 7.35 9.68
N CYS A 15 -4.89 7.10 9.03
CA CYS A 15 -4.85 6.94 7.58
C CYS A 15 -5.67 5.74 7.11
N GLY A 16 -5.71 4.64 7.88
CA GLY A 16 -6.52 3.47 7.53
C GLY A 16 -8.01 3.79 7.52
N ILE A 17 -8.49 4.54 8.51
CA ILE A 17 -9.87 5.07 8.53
C ILE A 17 -10.11 5.99 7.32
N LEU A 18 -9.17 6.88 7.00
CA LEU A 18 -9.29 7.78 5.84
C LEU A 18 -9.34 7.02 4.51
N VAL A 19 -8.56 5.95 4.34
CA VAL A 19 -8.66 5.06 3.18
C VAL A 19 -10.05 4.46 3.08
N LEU A 20 -10.58 3.89 4.17
CA LEU A 20 -11.92 3.29 4.15
C LEU A 20 -13.02 4.33 3.86
N LEU A 21 -12.90 5.52 4.45
CA LEU A 21 -13.82 6.62 4.18
C LEU A 21 -13.76 7.09 2.72
N SER A 22 -12.57 7.14 2.11
CA SER A 22 -12.45 7.53 0.70
C SER A 22 -13.09 6.52 -0.23
N TYR A 23 -13.02 5.22 0.09
CA TYR A 23 -13.77 4.19 -0.65
C TYR A 23 -15.29 4.39 -0.54
N VAL A 24 -15.81 4.54 0.68
CA VAL A 24 -17.25 4.76 0.90
C VAL A 24 -17.73 6.02 0.17
N TYR A 25 -16.98 7.12 0.32
CA TYR A 25 -17.33 8.40 -0.25
C TYR A 25 -17.25 8.41 -1.77
N GLY A 26 -16.16 7.90 -2.36
CA GLY A 26 -15.98 7.90 -3.81
C GLY A 26 -16.95 6.94 -4.51
N VAL A 27 -17.22 5.76 -3.94
CA VAL A 27 -18.23 4.84 -4.51
C VAL A 27 -19.64 5.45 -4.43
N ALA A 28 -19.99 6.12 -3.32
CA ALA A 28 -21.29 6.75 -3.17
C ALA A 28 -21.54 7.91 -4.16
N ARG A 29 -20.46 8.50 -4.71
CA ARG A 29 -20.52 9.61 -5.67
C ARG A 29 -20.39 9.17 -7.13
N ALA A 30 -20.04 7.91 -7.40
CA ALA A 30 -19.91 7.42 -8.76
C ALA A 30 -21.29 7.21 -9.37
N GLU A 31 -21.56 7.86 -10.51
CA GLU A 31 -22.79 7.64 -11.28
C GLU A 31 -22.84 6.22 -11.86
N ASP A 32 -21.69 5.72 -12.29
CA ASP A 32 -21.48 4.34 -12.72
C ASP A 32 -20.30 3.72 -11.97
N GLY A 33 -20.59 2.71 -11.13
CA GLY A 33 -19.57 1.98 -10.39
C GLY A 33 -18.62 1.19 -11.30
N MET A 34 -19.04 0.81 -12.51
CA MET A 34 -18.17 0.14 -13.49
C MET A 34 -17.18 1.11 -14.12
N ALA A 35 -17.55 2.38 -14.26
CA ALA A 35 -16.65 3.41 -14.74
C ALA A 35 -15.43 3.54 -13.82
N LEU A 36 -15.55 3.27 -12.51
CA LEU A 36 -14.42 3.28 -11.57
C LEU A 36 -13.35 2.23 -11.85
N TRP A 37 -13.59 1.25 -12.74
CA TRP A 37 -12.68 0.13 -13.02
C TRP A 37 -11.84 0.28 -14.29
N GLY A 38 -11.93 1.39 -15.02
CA GLY A 38 -11.00 1.65 -16.13
C GLY A 38 -11.27 0.89 -17.39
N GLY A 39 -12.49 0.39 -17.55
CA GLY A 39 -12.81 -0.52 -18.65
C GLY A 39 -12.24 -1.93 -18.43
N ILE A 40 -11.78 -2.28 -17.21
CA ILE A 40 -11.55 -3.68 -16.85
C ILE A 40 -12.88 -4.45 -17.01
N PRO A 41 -12.92 -5.52 -17.82
CA PRO A 41 -14.14 -6.28 -18.05
C PRO A 41 -14.68 -6.91 -16.76
N GLU A 42 -16.01 -7.03 -16.64
CA GLU A 42 -16.65 -7.59 -15.43
C GLU A 42 -16.16 -9.01 -15.06
N SER A 43 -15.81 -9.83 -16.06
CA SER A 43 -15.23 -11.15 -15.83
C SER A 43 -13.88 -11.10 -15.12
N TRP A 44 -13.09 -10.05 -15.36
CA TRP A 44 -11.82 -9.81 -14.67
C TRP A 44 -12.04 -9.24 -13.28
N ILE A 45 -13.03 -8.35 -13.11
CA ILE A 45 -13.38 -7.80 -11.79
C ILE A 45 -13.73 -8.92 -10.81
N LYS A 46 -14.58 -9.88 -11.23
CA LYS A 46 -14.94 -11.06 -10.41
C LYS A 46 -13.72 -11.88 -9.98
N PHE A 47 -12.67 -11.88 -10.79
CA PHE A 47 -11.42 -12.55 -10.49
C PHE A 47 -10.47 -11.72 -9.60
N ILE A 48 -10.44 -10.40 -9.76
CA ILE A 48 -9.58 -9.48 -9.00
C ILE A 48 -10.08 -9.27 -7.57
N VAL A 49 -11.39 -9.13 -7.37
CA VAL A 49 -11.99 -8.83 -6.05
C VAL A 49 -11.53 -9.78 -4.93
N PRO A 50 -11.48 -11.11 -5.11
CA PRO A 50 -10.90 -12.02 -4.11
C PRO A 50 -9.46 -11.64 -3.70
N TRP A 51 -8.64 -11.19 -4.63
CA TRP A 51 -7.26 -10.77 -4.35
C TRP A 51 -7.18 -9.46 -3.55
N MET A 52 -8.18 -8.58 -3.65
CA MET A 52 -8.29 -7.41 -2.76
C MET A 52 -8.41 -7.84 -1.29
N PHE A 53 -9.20 -8.88 -1.01
CA PHE A 53 -9.32 -9.43 0.36
C PHE A 53 -8.04 -10.12 0.82
N VAL A 54 -7.38 -10.87 -0.08
CA VAL A 54 -6.06 -11.48 0.20
C VAL A 54 -5.02 -10.40 0.52
N ALA A 55 -5.04 -9.28 -0.20
CA ALA A 55 -4.17 -8.15 0.05
C ALA A 55 -4.48 -7.46 1.39
N ALA A 56 -5.75 -7.26 1.72
CA ALA A 56 -6.15 -6.73 3.02
C ALA A 56 -5.66 -7.63 4.17
N PHE A 57 -5.73 -8.95 4.00
CA PHE A 57 -5.17 -9.90 4.96
C PHE A 57 -3.63 -9.80 5.05
N GLY A 58 -2.94 -9.72 3.91
CA GLY A 58 -1.49 -9.51 3.85
C GLY A 58 -1.03 -8.23 4.57
N TRP A 59 -1.76 -7.14 4.37
CA TRP A 59 -1.57 -5.88 5.08
C TRP A 59 -1.71 -6.03 6.60
N LEU A 60 -2.79 -6.67 7.07
CA LEU A 60 -3.04 -6.88 8.49
C LEU A 60 -1.93 -7.73 9.14
N ILE A 61 -1.47 -8.78 8.45
CA ILE A 61 -0.34 -9.60 8.91
C ILE A 61 0.92 -8.75 9.08
N TYR A 62 1.29 -7.97 8.06
CA TYR A 62 2.49 -7.16 8.09
C TYR A 62 2.41 -6.13 9.23
N TRP A 63 1.32 -5.35 9.25
CA TRP A 63 1.04 -4.31 10.23
C TRP A 63 1.06 -4.84 11.67
N TRP A 64 0.33 -5.92 11.94
CA TRP A 64 0.29 -6.55 13.25
C TRP A 64 1.68 -7.02 13.70
N THR A 65 2.41 -7.68 12.79
CA THR A 65 3.71 -8.26 13.07
C THR A 65 4.72 -7.19 13.46
N ILE A 66 4.87 -6.13 12.65
CA ILE A 66 5.91 -5.12 12.89
C ILE A 66 5.51 -4.10 13.95
N LEU A 67 4.24 -3.70 14.00
CA LEU A 67 3.83 -2.66 14.94
C LEU A 67 3.46 -3.20 16.31
N TYR A 68 3.00 -4.45 16.46
CA TYR A 68 2.52 -4.97 17.75
C TYR A 68 3.35 -6.13 18.30
N ARG A 69 3.77 -7.08 17.45
CA ARG A 69 4.54 -8.25 17.92
C ARG A 69 6.05 -8.01 18.04
N ALA A 70 6.64 -7.25 17.11
CA ALA A 70 8.07 -7.01 17.12
C ALA A 70 8.51 -6.23 18.37
N GLU A 71 9.70 -6.53 18.88
CA GLU A 71 10.35 -5.70 19.89
C GLU A 71 10.70 -4.33 19.31
N LEU A 72 10.84 -3.31 20.17
CA LEU A 72 11.17 -1.96 19.70
C LEU A 72 12.55 -1.91 19.01
N SER A 73 13.51 -2.67 19.53
CA SER A 73 14.86 -2.85 18.95
C SER A 73 14.81 -3.26 17.48
N VAL A 74 13.99 -4.25 17.14
CA VAL A 74 13.78 -4.72 15.76
C VAL A 74 13.28 -3.60 14.86
N VAL A 75 12.30 -2.83 15.33
CA VAL A 75 11.69 -1.74 14.54
C VAL A 75 12.68 -0.60 14.32
N GLU A 76 13.47 -0.23 15.33
CA GLU A 76 14.49 0.82 15.24
C GLU A 76 15.67 0.42 14.35
N GLN A 77 15.97 -0.89 14.30
CA GLN A 77 17.07 -1.45 13.54
C GLN A 77 16.71 -1.80 12.09
N LEU A 78 15.45 -1.67 11.66
CA LEU A 78 15.09 -1.90 10.26
C LEU A 78 15.99 -1.08 9.31
N ARG A 79 16.58 -1.78 8.33
CA ARG A 79 17.53 -1.24 7.36
C ARG A 79 17.13 -1.62 5.94
N TRP A 80 17.71 -0.92 4.97
CA TRP A 80 17.61 -1.38 3.59
C TRP A 80 18.51 -2.60 3.36
N PRO A 81 18.14 -3.53 2.46
CA PRO A 81 18.92 -4.75 2.24
C PRO A 81 20.37 -4.54 1.82
N TRP A 82 20.69 -3.39 1.25
CA TRP A 82 22.04 -2.99 0.80
C TRP A 82 22.85 -2.21 1.84
N GLN A 83 22.34 -2.05 3.06
CA GLN A 83 23.11 -1.45 4.16
C GLN A 83 23.75 -2.56 4.97
N ASP A 84 25.06 -2.49 5.22
CA ASP A 84 25.76 -3.50 6.03
C ASP A 84 25.43 -3.35 7.52
N ASP A 85 25.32 -2.10 8.01
CA ASP A 85 25.09 -1.80 9.43
C ASP A 85 23.70 -1.21 9.71
N HIS A 86 23.26 -1.35 10.97
CA HIS A 86 22.06 -0.72 11.49
C HIS A 86 22.35 0.73 11.92
N ASP A 87 21.66 1.70 11.31
CA ASP A 87 21.85 3.13 11.59
C ASP A 87 20.80 3.72 12.55
N GLY A 88 19.95 2.87 13.15
CA GLY A 88 18.89 3.27 14.08
C GLY A 88 17.75 4.07 13.46
N LYS A 89 17.67 4.19 12.12
CA LYS A 89 16.63 4.95 11.41
C LYS A 89 15.45 4.08 10.94
N GLY A 90 15.29 2.87 11.47
CA GLY A 90 14.26 1.94 11.04
C GLY A 90 12.83 2.45 11.18
N THR A 91 12.54 3.21 12.25
CA THR A 91 11.22 3.86 12.42
C THR A 91 10.93 4.89 11.33
N ASN A 92 11.95 5.64 10.87
CA ASN A 92 11.79 6.61 9.78
C ASN A 92 11.52 5.91 8.44
N ARG A 93 12.25 4.81 8.16
CA ARG A 93 12.02 4.00 6.95
C ARG A 93 10.63 3.39 6.92
N LEU A 94 10.21 2.84 8.05
CA LEU A 94 8.89 2.26 8.21
C LEU A 94 7.79 3.31 8.05
N PHE A 95 7.96 4.50 8.64
CA PHE A 95 7.04 5.61 8.46
C PHE A 95 6.97 6.10 7.01
N LEU A 96 8.10 6.18 6.31
CA LEU A 96 8.13 6.54 4.89
C LEU A 96 7.39 5.51 4.04
N ALA A 97 7.62 4.21 4.28
CA ALA A 97 6.90 3.14 3.57
C ALA A 97 5.39 3.21 3.81
N TYR A 98 4.97 3.42 5.07
CA TYR A 98 3.56 3.64 5.40
C TYR A 98 2.98 4.88 4.74
N SER A 99 3.73 5.97 4.66
CA SER A 99 3.27 7.21 4.04
C SER A 99 3.08 7.04 2.53
N LEU A 100 4.06 6.44 1.85
CA LEU A 100 4.00 6.16 0.42
C LEU A 100 2.92 5.14 0.05
N PHE A 101 2.58 4.23 0.96
CA PHE A 101 1.48 3.31 0.73
C PHE A 101 0.12 3.96 1.01
N MET A 102 -0.08 4.56 2.19
CA MET A 102 -1.40 4.94 2.68
C MET A 102 -1.90 6.28 2.16
N ILE A 103 -1.04 7.29 2.01
CA ILE A 103 -1.46 8.61 1.51
C ILE A 103 -1.99 8.49 0.07
N PRO A 104 -1.30 7.81 -0.86
CA PRO A 104 -1.86 7.61 -2.20
C PRO A 104 -3.10 6.70 -2.16
N SER A 105 -3.10 5.66 -1.30
CA SER A 105 -4.25 4.76 -1.14
C SER A 105 -5.53 5.43 -0.64
N MET A 106 -5.47 6.59 0.03
CA MET A 106 -6.71 7.32 0.39
C MET A 106 -7.15 8.28 -0.73
N LEU A 107 -6.29 8.60 -1.69
CA LEU A 107 -6.54 9.58 -2.75
C LEU A 107 -6.92 8.96 -4.10
N TRP A 108 -6.65 7.65 -4.30
CA TRP A 108 -6.80 7.01 -5.62
C TRP A 108 -8.22 7.12 -6.18
N LEU A 109 -9.26 6.91 -5.36
CA LEU A 109 -10.63 6.90 -5.86
C LEU A 109 -11.11 8.31 -6.22
N GLU A 110 -10.73 9.33 -5.43
CA GLU A 110 -10.98 10.73 -5.76
C GLU A 110 -10.24 11.16 -7.03
N SER A 111 -8.99 10.71 -7.22
CA SER A 111 -8.27 10.97 -8.47
C SER A 111 -8.91 10.30 -9.68
N THR A 112 -9.47 9.09 -9.49
CA THR A 112 -10.17 8.34 -10.54
C THR A 112 -11.46 9.05 -10.92
N LEU A 113 -12.26 9.47 -9.94
CA LEU A 113 -13.46 10.29 -10.18
C LEU A 113 -13.11 11.62 -10.84
N PHE A 114 -12.04 12.28 -10.42
CA PHE A 114 -11.60 13.53 -11.05
C PHE A 114 -11.23 13.29 -12.51
N HIS A 115 -10.52 12.22 -12.82
CA HIS A 115 -10.19 11.83 -14.19
C HIS A 115 -11.45 11.54 -15.03
N ILE A 116 -12.36 10.70 -14.53
CA ILE A 116 -13.59 10.33 -15.27
C ILE A 116 -14.47 11.55 -15.56
N ASN A 117 -14.52 12.52 -14.63
CA ASN A 117 -15.40 13.68 -14.74
C ASN A 117 -14.78 14.88 -15.49
N ASN A 118 -13.53 14.78 -15.95
CA ASN A 118 -12.84 15.89 -16.62
C ASN A 118 -12.05 15.44 -17.84
N GLU A 119 -12.11 16.21 -18.92
CA GLU A 119 -11.47 15.87 -20.20
C GLU A 119 -9.99 16.31 -20.30
N PHE A 120 -9.32 16.64 -19.18
CA PHE A 120 -7.92 17.07 -19.25
C PHE A 120 -6.99 15.88 -19.52
N SER A 121 -6.12 16.02 -20.52
CA SER A 121 -5.17 14.97 -20.94
C SER A 121 -4.14 14.55 -19.88
N TRP A 122 -3.98 15.33 -18.81
CA TRP A 122 -3.01 15.02 -17.74
C TRP A 122 -3.63 14.25 -16.58
N THR A 123 -4.96 14.18 -16.45
CA THR A 123 -5.61 13.51 -15.31
C THR A 123 -5.30 12.01 -15.19
N PRO A 124 -5.07 11.23 -16.27
CA PRO A 124 -4.62 9.83 -16.12
C PRO A 124 -3.28 9.70 -15.40
N LEU A 125 -2.38 10.66 -15.59
CA LEU A 125 -1.05 10.66 -14.95
C LEU A 125 -1.17 10.76 -13.43
N LEU A 126 -2.23 11.42 -12.93
CA LEU A 126 -2.50 11.50 -11.49
C LEU A 126 -2.86 10.13 -10.91
N VAL A 127 -3.78 9.41 -11.59
CA VAL A 127 -4.22 8.07 -11.18
C VAL A 127 -3.05 7.09 -11.24
N ILE A 128 -2.34 7.04 -12.37
CA ILE A 128 -1.17 6.17 -12.56
C ILE A 128 -0.07 6.50 -11.53
N GLY A 129 0.20 7.79 -11.31
CA GLY A 129 1.18 8.23 -10.32
C GLY A 129 0.82 7.78 -8.90
N ILE A 130 -0.44 7.91 -8.51
CA ILE A 130 -0.93 7.44 -7.20
C ILE A 130 -0.74 5.93 -7.05
N LEU A 131 -1.20 5.13 -8.02
CA LEU A 131 -1.08 3.67 -7.97
C LEU A 131 0.39 3.22 -8.00
N THR A 132 1.25 3.94 -8.72
CA THR A 132 2.71 3.72 -8.72
C THR A 132 3.31 3.98 -7.35
N LEU A 133 2.91 5.05 -6.65
CA LEU A 133 3.40 5.32 -5.30
C LEU A 133 2.97 4.23 -4.31
N VAL A 134 1.75 3.70 -4.43
CA VAL A 134 1.30 2.53 -3.65
C VAL A 134 2.21 1.32 -3.90
N CYS A 135 2.57 1.04 -5.17
CA CYS A 135 3.52 -0.02 -5.52
C CYS A 135 4.88 0.19 -4.84
N VAL A 136 5.42 1.41 -4.88
CA VAL A 136 6.70 1.76 -4.23
C VAL A 136 6.60 1.53 -2.72
N GLY A 137 5.51 1.95 -2.08
CA GLY A 137 5.26 1.67 -0.66
C GLY A 137 5.26 0.18 -0.34
N ASN A 138 4.59 -0.64 -1.16
CA ASN A 138 4.59 -2.10 -1.00
C ASN A 138 5.98 -2.73 -1.17
N ILE A 139 6.74 -2.29 -2.19
CA ILE A 139 8.13 -2.73 -2.40
C ILE A 139 8.99 -2.38 -1.19
N MET A 140 8.84 -1.18 -0.63
CA MET A 140 9.57 -0.77 0.57
C MET A 140 9.24 -1.67 1.77
N PHE A 141 7.97 -2.03 1.98
CA PHE A 141 7.63 -3.02 3.00
C PHE A 141 8.33 -4.36 2.75
N GLY A 142 8.35 -4.83 1.50
CA GLY A 142 9.05 -6.06 1.11
C GLY A 142 10.54 -6.01 1.41
N LEU A 143 11.20 -4.89 1.09
CA LEU A 143 12.62 -4.68 1.37
C LEU A 143 12.92 -4.67 2.89
N LEU A 144 12.08 -4.01 3.69
CA LEU A 144 12.23 -3.99 5.15
C LEU A 144 11.97 -5.37 5.76
N ALA A 145 10.94 -6.08 5.28
CA ALA A 145 10.65 -7.46 5.69
C ALA A 145 11.79 -8.41 5.32
N TYR A 146 12.37 -8.25 4.14
CA TYR A 146 13.49 -9.06 3.69
C TYR A 146 14.73 -8.85 4.55
N SER A 147 15.05 -7.59 4.90
CA SER A 147 16.14 -7.32 5.83
C SER A 147 15.86 -7.95 7.20
N ALA A 148 14.67 -7.74 7.76
CA ALA A 148 14.30 -8.32 9.05
C ALA A 148 14.41 -9.86 9.04
N TYR A 149 13.98 -10.50 7.95
CA TYR A 149 14.15 -11.94 7.75
C TYR A 149 15.63 -12.35 7.75
N ARG A 150 16.47 -11.64 7.00
CA ARG A 150 17.92 -11.89 6.94
C ARG A 150 18.62 -11.67 8.28
N ASP A 151 18.13 -10.73 9.07
CA ASP A 151 18.64 -10.40 10.40
C ASP A 151 18.14 -11.37 11.48
N GLY A 152 17.39 -12.42 11.09
CA GLY A 152 16.97 -13.49 12.00
C GLY A 152 15.74 -13.14 12.84
N PHE A 153 15.02 -12.05 12.55
CA PHE A 153 13.77 -11.76 13.24
C PHE A 153 12.71 -12.82 12.89
N GLU A 154 12.17 -13.48 13.91
CA GLU A 154 11.18 -14.55 13.76
C GLU A 154 9.95 -14.12 12.94
N GLY A 155 9.49 -12.87 13.13
CA GLY A 155 8.39 -12.30 12.36
C GLY A 155 8.74 -11.89 10.93
N GLY A 156 10.00 -11.92 10.52
CA GLY A 156 10.45 -11.47 9.19
C GLY A 156 9.84 -12.28 8.04
N LYS A 157 9.75 -13.60 8.18
CA LYS A 157 9.07 -14.46 7.18
C LYS A 157 7.59 -14.14 7.04
N VAL A 158 6.94 -13.87 8.17
CA VAL A 158 5.51 -13.53 8.24
C VAL A 158 5.26 -12.16 7.59
N MET A 159 6.14 -11.19 7.84
CA MET A 159 6.12 -9.90 7.14
C MET A 159 6.30 -10.06 5.63
N LEU A 160 7.26 -10.87 5.19
CA LEU A 160 7.49 -11.14 3.76
C LEU A 160 6.25 -11.72 3.08
N LEU A 161 5.63 -12.74 3.70
CA LEU A 161 4.36 -13.29 3.21
C LEU A 161 3.30 -12.20 3.10
N GLY A 162 3.12 -11.37 4.13
CA GLY A 162 2.19 -10.25 4.11
C GLY A 162 2.43 -9.30 2.94
N THR A 163 3.69 -8.97 2.64
CA THR A 163 4.05 -8.09 1.51
C THR A 163 3.80 -8.72 0.15
N VAL A 164 4.01 -10.02 0.00
CA VAL A 164 3.70 -10.76 -1.24
C VAL A 164 2.19 -10.79 -1.48
N LEU A 165 1.40 -11.14 -0.46
CA LEU A 165 -0.06 -11.16 -0.56
C LEU A 165 -0.61 -9.77 -0.91
N LEU A 166 -0.08 -8.73 -0.29
CA LEU A 166 -0.42 -7.34 -0.58
C LEU A 166 0.02 -6.93 -2.01
N GLY A 167 1.21 -7.36 -2.43
CA GLY A 167 1.79 -7.05 -3.73
C GLY A 167 1.06 -7.69 -4.90
N ILE A 168 0.39 -8.84 -4.71
CA ILE A 168 -0.45 -9.44 -5.76
C ILE A 168 -1.54 -8.45 -6.20
N GLN A 169 -2.24 -7.81 -5.26
CA GLN A 169 -3.20 -6.77 -5.61
C GLN A 169 -2.50 -5.49 -6.07
N CYS A 170 -1.68 -4.89 -5.19
CA CYS A 170 -1.22 -3.52 -5.41
C CYS A 170 -0.23 -3.40 -6.58
N ILE A 171 0.60 -4.42 -6.84
CA ILE A 171 1.58 -4.39 -7.92
C ILE A 171 1.02 -5.06 -9.17
N LEU A 172 0.51 -6.29 -9.07
CA LEU A 172 0.10 -7.01 -10.29
C LEU A 172 -1.23 -6.49 -10.83
N PHE A 173 -2.27 -6.39 -10.00
CA PHE A 173 -3.58 -5.94 -10.50
C PHE A 173 -3.65 -4.43 -10.64
N ASP A 174 -3.29 -3.66 -9.61
CA ASP A 174 -3.41 -2.20 -9.67
C ASP A 174 -2.24 -1.59 -10.46
N GLY A 175 -1.00 -1.97 -10.15
CA GLY A 175 0.20 -1.40 -10.77
C GLY A 175 0.44 -1.79 -12.22
N ILE A 176 0.13 -3.04 -12.61
CA ILE A 176 0.43 -3.59 -13.94
C ILE A 176 -0.85 -3.71 -14.77
N VAL A 177 -1.83 -4.52 -14.33
CA VAL A 177 -3.04 -4.75 -15.14
C VAL A 177 -3.80 -3.45 -15.33
N TRP A 178 -4.07 -2.71 -14.26
CA TRP A 178 -4.83 -1.48 -14.35
C TRP A 178 -4.05 -0.40 -15.13
N ASN A 179 -2.86 -0.01 -14.66
CA ASN A 179 -2.13 1.08 -15.28
C ASN A 179 -1.60 0.79 -16.68
N LEU A 180 -1.20 -0.44 -17.01
CA LEU A 180 -0.53 -0.73 -18.31
C LEU A 180 -1.47 -1.32 -19.35
N LYS A 181 -2.45 -2.13 -18.93
CA LYS A 181 -3.38 -2.78 -19.87
C LYS A 181 -4.66 -1.98 -20.06
N TYR A 182 -5.07 -1.24 -19.04
CA TYR A 182 -6.23 -0.36 -19.07
C TYR A 182 -5.87 1.09 -18.68
N PRO A 183 -4.81 1.69 -19.28
CA PRO A 183 -4.53 3.10 -19.08
C PRO A 183 -5.65 3.90 -19.74
N TRP A 184 -6.33 4.65 -18.91
CA TRP A 184 -7.32 5.64 -19.29
C TRP A 184 -6.69 6.80 -20.06
#